data_AF-A0A9D0P0A4-F1
#
_entry.id   AF-A0A9D0P0A4-F1
#
_cell.length_a   1.000
_cell.length_b   1.000
_cell.length_c   1.000
_cell.angle_alpha   90.00
_cell.angle_beta   90.00
_cell.angle_gamma   90.00
#
_symmetry.space_group_name_H-M   'P 1'
#
loop_
_entity.id
_entity.type
_entity.pdbx_description
1 polymer ?
#
loop_
_entity_poly.entity_id
_entity_poly.type
_entity_poly.pdbx_seq_one_letter_code
_entity_poly.pdbx_strand_id
1 'polypeptide(L)'
;EIRQLERTVSAFFDYIEGIIERRNSFTMEGFAESVNKFLAFNEYQVLDGYGHVSRKQAEQKAFSEYEKFNKQQKIESDFDREIKQLLKKKEPGE
;
A
#
# COMPACT_ATOMS: atom_id res chain seq x y z
N GLU A 1 -12.23 -6.31 -3.57
CA GLU A 1 -10.93 -5.71 -3.89
C GLU A 1 -9.80 -6.28 -3.03
N ILE A 2 -9.76 -6.06 -1.71
CA ILE A 2 -8.69 -6.58 -0.83
C ILE A 2 -8.50 -8.11 -0.93
N ARG A 3 -9.58 -8.89 -0.86
CA ARG A 3 -9.51 -10.37 -0.97
C ARG A 3 -8.96 -10.87 -2.31
N GLN A 4 -9.13 -10.10 -3.38
CA GLN A 4 -8.61 -10.48 -4.68
C GLN A 4 -7.10 -10.22 -4.73
N LEU A 5 -6.66 -9.09 -4.18
CA LEU A 5 -5.24 -8.77 -4.03
C LEU A 5 -4.52 -9.83 -3.16
N GLU A 6 -5.10 -10.20 -2.03
CA GLU A 6 -4.55 -11.24 -1.14
C GLU A 6 -4.33 -12.56 -1.89
N ARG A 7 -5.31 -13.00 -2.68
CA ARG A 7 -5.20 -14.23 -3.49
C ARG A 7 -4.10 -14.12 -4.54
N THR A 8 -3.99 -12.99 -5.22
CA THR A 8 -2.95 -12.73 -6.23
C THR A 8 -1.55 -12.75 -5.61
N VAL A 9 -1.41 -12.18 -4.41
CA VAL A 9 -0.15 -12.18 -3.66
C VAL A 9 0.24 -13.60 -3.24
N SER A 10 -0.69 -14.37 -2.67
CA SER A 10 -0.44 -15.78 -2.31
C SER A 10 -0.04 -16.61 -3.52
N ALA A 11 -0.76 -16.49 -4.64
CA ALA A 11 -0.47 -17.23 -5.87
C ALA A 11 0.91 -16.88 -6.47
N PHE A 12 1.39 -15.64 -6.29
CA PHE A 12 2.74 -15.26 -6.69
C PHE A 12 3.81 -15.97 -5.84
N PHE A 13 3.58 -16.09 -4.53
CA PHE A 13 4.52 -16.79 -3.64
C PHE A 13 4.65 -18.27 -4.00
N ASP A 14 3.54 -18.96 -4.28
CA ASP A 14 3.56 -20.35 -4.73
C ASP A 14 4.33 -20.51 -6.06
N TYR A 15 4.17 -19.56 -6.98
CA TYR A 15 4.88 -19.54 -8.26
C TYR A 15 6.39 -19.38 -8.11
N ILE A 16 6.86 -18.45 -7.26
CA ILE A 16 8.29 -18.25 -7.04
C ILE A 16 8.92 -19.38 -6.23
N GLU A 17 8.18 -20.00 -5.30
CA GLU A 17 8.66 -21.13 -4.51
C GLU A 17 9.09 -22.28 -5.44
N GLY A 18 8.24 -22.62 -6.41
CA GLY A 18 8.59 -23.63 -7.43
C GLY A 18 9.76 -23.23 -8.35
N ILE A 19 10.10 -21.95 -8.48
CA ILE A 19 11.30 -21.50 -9.23
C ILE A 19 12.55 -21.66 -8.37
N ILE A 20 12.47 -21.29 -7.09
CA ILE A 20 13.57 -21.35 -6.13
C ILE A 20 13.94 -22.81 -5.82
N GLU A 21 12.94 -23.69 -5.67
CA GLU A 21 13.14 -25.13 -5.46
C GLU A 21 13.95 -25.79 -6.58
N ARG A 22 13.81 -25.29 -7.81
CA ARG A 22 14.58 -25.74 -8.99
C ARG A 22 16.04 -25.24 -9.00
N ARG A 23 16.53 -24.67 -7.90
CA ARG A 23 17.92 -24.23 -7.66
C ARG A 23 18.49 -23.24 -8.67
N ASN A 24 17.64 -22.42 -9.28
CA ASN A 24 18.13 -21.26 -10.02
C ASN A 24 18.51 -20.18 -9.00
N SER A 25 19.75 -19.69 -9.05
CA SER A 25 20.15 -18.52 -8.29
C SER A 25 19.28 -17.34 -8.70
N PHE A 26 18.46 -16.86 -7.77
CA PHE A 26 17.47 -15.82 -8.03
C PHE A 26 18.00 -14.47 -7.56
N THR A 27 18.27 -13.56 -8.49
CA THR A 27 18.70 -12.19 -8.15
C THR A 27 17.49 -11.31 -7.85
N MET A 28 17.71 -10.18 -7.16
CA MET A 28 16.64 -9.21 -6.92
C MET A 28 16.12 -8.59 -8.23
N GLU A 29 16.95 -8.44 -9.27
CA GLU A 29 16.44 -8.04 -10.59
C GLU A 29 15.55 -9.12 -11.21
N GLY A 30 15.95 -10.39 -11.15
CA GLY A 30 15.13 -11.52 -11.62
C GLY A 30 13.80 -11.64 -10.88
N PHE A 31 13.79 -11.27 -9.59
CA PHE A 31 12.57 -11.17 -8.79
C PHE A 31 11.63 -10.08 -9.31
N ALA A 32 12.15 -8.88 -9.61
CA ALA A 32 11.33 -7.80 -10.17
C ALA A 32 10.72 -8.19 -11.53
N GLU A 33 11.51 -8.85 -12.39
CA GLU A 33 10.99 -9.35 -13.67
C GLU A 33 9.92 -10.43 -13.50
N SER A 34 10.06 -11.32 -12.53
CA SER A 34 9.08 -12.40 -12.32
C SER A 34 7.74 -11.85 -11.84
N VAL A 35 7.73 -10.80 -11.02
CA VAL A 35 6.52 -10.07 -10.63
C VAL A 35 5.80 -9.54 -11.88
N ASN A 36 6.53 -8.85 -12.76
CA ASN A 36 5.94 -8.30 -14.00
C ASN A 36 5.39 -9.41 -14.91
N LYS A 37 6.13 -10.51 -15.09
CA LYS A 37 5.67 -11.68 -15.87
C LYS A 37 4.41 -12.31 -15.28
N PHE A 38 4.36 -12.45 -13.96
CA PHE A 38 3.20 -13.01 -13.25
C PHE A 38 1.96 -12.11 -13.39
N LEU A 39 2.12 -10.80 -13.22
CA LEU A 39 1.04 -9.84 -13.40
C LEU A 39 0.52 -9.86 -14.84
N ALA A 40 1.40 -9.82 -15.84
CA ALA A 40 1.02 -9.88 -17.25
C ALA A 40 0.30 -11.20 -17.60
N PHE A 41 0.76 -12.34 -17.06
CA PHE A 41 0.12 -13.64 -17.25
C PHE A 41 -1.31 -13.69 -16.70
N ASN A 42 -1.57 -13.01 -15.57
CA ASN A 42 -2.89 -12.90 -14.96
C ASN A 42 -3.72 -11.74 -15.55
N GLU A 43 -3.36 -11.24 -16.73
CA GLU A 43 -4.04 -10.15 -17.45
C GLU A 43 -4.10 -8.82 -16.68
N TYR A 44 -3.23 -8.61 -15.68
CA TYR A 44 -3.07 -7.31 -15.05
C TYR A 44 -2.30 -6.37 -15.97
N GLN A 45 -2.71 -5.11 -15.99
CA GLN A 45 -1.97 -4.06 -16.69
C GLN A 45 -0.73 -3.69 -15.89
N VAL A 46 0.43 -4.20 -16.34
CA VAL A 46 1.73 -3.77 -15.84
C VAL A 46 2.00 -2.36 -16.36
N LEU A 47 2.34 -1.44 -15.47
CA LEU A 47 2.69 -0.07 -15.82
C LEU A 47 4.07 -0.05 -16.49
N ASP A 48 4.12 0.33 -17.77
CA ASP A 48 5.38 0.65 -18.42
C ASP A 48 5.85 2.07 -18.03
N GLY A 49 6.99 2.14 -17.33
CA GLY A 49 7.58 3.40 -16.87
C GLY A 49 6.90 4.01 -15.64
N TYR A 50 6.88 5.35 -15.55
CA TYR A 50 6.34 6.07 -14.39
C TYR A 50 4.81 6.20 -14.39
N GLY A 51 4.13 5.63 -15.38
CA GLY A 51 2.70 5.82 -15.62
C GLY A 51 2.36 7.25 -16.09
N HIS A 52 1.06 7.52 -16.21
CA HIS A 52 0.55 8.83 -16.63
C HIS A 52 0.21 9.76 -15.46
N VAL A 53 0.15 9.22 -14.23
CA VAL A 53 -0.28 9.96 -13.05
C VAL A 53 0.93 10.33 -12.23
N SER A 54 1.25 11.62 -12.20
CA SER A 54 2.31 12.14 -11.33
C SER A 54 1.91 12.04 -9.85
N ARG A 55 2.90 11.98 -8.95
CA ARG A 55 2.70 12.04 -7.50
C ARG A 55 1.78 13.20 -7.10
N LYS A 56 1.99 14.39 -7.66
CA LYS A 56 1.20 15.59 -7.37
C LYS A 56 -0.28 15.40 -7.71
N GLN A 57 -0.58 14.75 -8.84
CA GLN A 57 -1.96 14.44 -9.23
C GLN A 57 -2.60 13.39 -8.32
N ALA A 58 -1.84 12.38 -7.90
CA ALA A 58 -2.31 11.37 -6.96
C ALA A 58 -2.63 11.98 -5.58
N GLU A 59 -1.74 12.84 -5.06
CA GLU A 59 -1.96 13.58 -3.81
C GLU A 59 -3.21 14.46 -3.89
N GLN A 60 -3.34 15.26 -4.96
CA GLN A 60 -4.49 16.14 -5.14
C GLN A 60 -5.81 15.36 -5.20
N LYS A 61 -5.82 14.20 -5.89
CA LYS A 61 -6.98 13.31 -5.91
C LYS A 61 -7.30 12.79 -4.52
N ALA A 62 -6.29 12.29 -3.79
CA ALA A 62 -6.47 11.76 -2.44
C ALA A 62 -7.06 12.81 -1.48
N PHE A 63 -6.52 14.04 -1.47
CA PHE A 63 -7.07 15.12 -0.66
C PHE A 63 -8.49 15.49 -1.06
N SER A 64 -8.79 15.57 -2.36
CA SER A 64 -10.14 15.90 -2.84
C SER A 64 -11.19 14.85 -2.45
N GLU A 65 -10.82 13.56 -2.49
CA GLU A 65 -11.70 12.49 -2.04
C GLU A 65 -11.85 12.54 -0.51
N TYR A 66 -10.75 12.73 0.23
CA TYR A 66 -10.80 12.91 1.67
C TYR A 66 -11.74 14.05 2.09
N GLU A 67 -11.66 15.24 1.47
CA GLU A 67 -12.56 16.35 1.76
C GLU A 67 -14.04 16.04 1.48
N LYS A 68 -14.33 15.28 0.42
CA LYS A 68 -15.71 14.86 0.10
C LYS A 68 -16.28 13.95 1.18
N PHE A 69 -15.47 13.03 1.70
CA PHE A 69 -15.91 12.03 2.69
C PHE A 69 -15.76 12.47 4.14
N ASN A 70 -14.91 13.46 4.43
CA ASN A 70 -14.61 13.95 5.78
C ASN A 70 -15.61 15.01 6.30
N LYS A 71 -16.72 15.27 5.60
CA LYS A 71 -17.66 16.37 5.91
C LYS A 71 -18.31 16.31 7.31
N GLN A 72 -18.36 15.14 7.94
CA GLN A 72 -19.14 14.92 9.16
C GLN A 72 -18.36 14.21 10.28
N GLN A 73 -17.06 13.98 10.09
CA GLN A 73 -16.21 13.42 11.13
C GLN A 73 -16.08 14.43 12.27
N LYS A 74 -16.33 13.98 13.51
CA LYS A 74 -16.02 14.79 14.69
C LYS A 74 -14.51 15.00 14.67
N ILE A 75 -14.10 16.26 14.55
CA ILE A 75 -12.71 16.70 14.36
C ILE A 75 -11.78 16.24 15.51
N GLU A 76 -12.35 15.82 16.64
CA GLU A 76 -11.59 15.21 17.72
C GLU A 76 -11.57 13.69 17.56
N SER A 77 -10.48 13.18 16.99
CA SER A 77 -10.19 11.75 16.98
C SER A 77 -10.00 11.25 18.42
N ASP A 78 -10.35 10.00 18.68
CA ASP A 78 -9.95 9.26 19.86
C ASP A 78 -8.44 9.36 20.13
N PHE A 79 -7.62 9.38 19.08
CA PHE A 79 -6.19 9.65 19.16
C PHE A 79 -5.89 11.06 19.69
N ASP A 80 -6.54 12.10 19.16
CA ASP A 80 -6.38 13.48 19.65
C ASP A 80 -6.78 13.62 21.12
N ARG A 81 -7.81 12.88 21.53
CA ARG A 81 -8.28 12.83 22.91
C ARG A 81 -7.26 12.19 23.84
N GLU A 82 -6.64 11.08 23.42
CA GLU A 82 -5.58 10.41 24.18
C GLU A 82 -4.31 11.27 24.26
N ILE A 83 -3.91 11.93 23.17
CA ILE A 83 -2.76 12.84 23.16
C ILE A 83 -3.00 14.03 24.09
N LYS A 84 -4.18 14.66 24.05
CA LYS A 84 -4.52 15.76 24.97
C LYS A 84 -4.50 15.32 26.44
N GLN A 85 -4.94 14.10 26.74
CA GLN A 85 -4.87 13.55 28.09
C GLN A 85 -3.43 13.30 28.54
N LEU A 86 -2.59 12.75 27.67
CA LEU A 86 -1.16 12.54 27.95
C LEU A 86 -0.41 13.85 28.16
N LEU A 87 -0.72 14.89 27.38
CA LEU A 87 -0.14 16.22 27.52
C LEU A 87 -0.61 16.92 28.81
N LYS A 88 -1.90 16.86 29.15
CA LYS A 88 -2.42 17.37 30.43
C LYS A 88 -1.83 16.64 31.64
N LYS A 89 -1.55 15.34 31.53
CA LYS A 89 -0.94 14.55 32.59
C LYS A 89 0.56 14.84 32.76
N LYS A 90 1.20 15.42 31.73
CA LYS A 90 2.60 15.87 31.74
C LYS A 90 2.80 17.27 32.34
N GLU A 91 1.72 18.02 32.54
CA GLU A 91 1.71 19.25 33.35
C GLU A 91 1.12 19.02 34.75
N PRO A 92 1.83 18.34 35.68
CA PRO A 92 1.62 18.56 37.10
C PRO A 92 2.60 19.66 37.59
N GLY A 93 2.04 20.82 37.92
CA GLY A 93 2.50 21.76 38.95
C GLY A 93 3.94 22.25 38.91
N GLU A 94 4.10 23.55 38.60
CA GLU A 94 4.85 24.42 39.53
C GLU A 94 4.18 24.41 40.93
#